data_AF-A0A1V1TB53-F1
#
_entry.id   AF-A0A1V1TB53-F1
#
_cell.length_a   1.000
_cell.length_b   1.000
_cell.length_c   1.000
_cell.angle_alpha   90.00
_cell.angle_beta   90.00
_cell.angle_gamma   90.00
#
_symmetry.space_group_name_H-M   'P 1'
#
loop_
_entity.id
_entity.type
_entity.pdbx_description
1 polymer ?
#
loop_
_entity_poly.entity_id
_entity_poly.type
_entity_poly.pdbx_seq_one_letter_code
_entity_poly.pdbx_strand_id
1 'polypeptide(L)'
;MFASFEYLQWQELYQRQKPYEVFFPLSTLGVDADKIPRSNLMFETKSLPIKDVRGRMHEYNLDDQGFAFSTHSLSGNADLKDRAYVESSYIPLMGDFVKEFIEEPSARTFCFDIRVR
;
A
#
# COMPACT_ATOMS: atom_id res chain seq x y z
N MET A 1 5.70 -13.05 18.40
CA MET A 1 5.71 -11.73 19.09
C MET A 1 4.35 -11.08 18.86
N PHE A 2 3.75 -10.42 19.84
CA PHE A 2 2.51 -9.66 19.61
C PHE A 2 2.84 -8.18 19.44
N ALA A 3 2.12 -7.51 18.56
CA ALA A 3 2.20 -6.07 18.38
C ALA A 3 0.80 -5.47 18.27
N SER A 4 0.66 -4.22 18.71
CA SER A 4 -0.59 -3.48 18.63
C SER A 4 -0.62 -2.62 17.38
N PHE A 5 -1.73 -2.68 16.65
CA PHE A 5 -1.96 -1.92 15.43
C PHE A 5 -3.29 -1.17 15.54
N GLU A 6 -3.34 0.02 14.97
CA GLU A 6 -4.58 0.79 14.81
C GLU A 6 -5.19 0.50 13.44
N TYR A 7 -6.43 0.04 13.43
CA TYR A 7 -7.20 -0.24 12.23
C TYR A 7 -8.32 0.77 12.10
N LEU A 8 -8.48 1.33 10.90
CA LEU A 8 -9.64 2.15 10.60
C LEU A 8 -10.91 1.30 10.72
N GLN A 9 -11.84 1.73 11.57
CA GLN A 9 -13.15 1.12 11.70
C GLN A 9 -14.08 1.67 10.64
N TRP A 10 -14.72 0.79 9.87
CA TRP A 10 -15.74 1.21 8.91
C TRP A 10 -16.99 1.71 9.63
N GLN A 11 -17.37 2.96 9.36
CA GLN A 11 -18.54 3.60 9.98
C GLN A 11 -19.68 3.74 8.96
N GLU A 12 -20.93 3.62 9.41
CA GLU A 12 -22.11 3.90 8.57
C GLU A 12 -22.10 5.35 8.03
N LEU A 13 -21.50 6.27 8.80
CA LEU A 13 -21.30 7.66 8.41
C LEU A 13 -20.63 7.79 7.03
N TYR A 14 -19.75 6.86 6.67
CA TYR A 14 -19.00 6.89 5.42
C TYR A 14 -19.84 6.69 4.16
N GLN A 15 -21.07 6.19 4.31
CA GLN A 15 -22.03 6.11 3.20
C GLN A 15 -22.58 7.48 2.79
N ARG A 16 -22.51 8.48 3.69
CA ARG A 16 -23.08 9.82 3.49
C ARG A 16 -22.04 10.93 3.54
N GLN A 17 -20.89 10.69 4.17
CA GLN A 17 -19.80 11.65 4.29
C GLN A 17 -18.45 10.97 3.99
N LYS A 18 -17.57 11.62 3.24
CA LYS A 18 -16.24 11.05 2.98
C LYS A 18 -15.41 10.98 4.27
N PRO A 19 -14.63 9.91 4.48
CA PRO A 19 -13.61 9.88 5.53
C PRO A 19 -12.63 11.06 5.35
N TYR A 20 -12.32 11.78 6.43
CA TYR A 20 -11.42 12.93 6.40
C TYR A 20 -10.62 13.07 7.69
N GLU A 21 -9.46 13.70 7.57
CA GLU A 21 -8.64 14.19 8.67
C GLU A 21 -8.02 15.54 8.32
N VAL A 22 -8.06 16.49 9.25
CA VAL A 22 -7.60 17.87 9.07
C VAL A 22 -6.25 18.07 9.78
N PHE A 23 -5.19 18.19 8.96
CA PHE A 23 -3.81 18.26 9.43
C PHE A 23 -3.34 19.68 9.82
N PHE A 24 -4.05 20.74 9.43
CA PHE A 24 -3.71 22.11 9.81
C PHE A 24 -4.48 22.58 11.06
N PRO A 25 -3.99 23.58 11.82
CA PRO A 25 -4.69 24.08 13.00
C PRO A 25 -6.04 24.70 12.63
N LEU A 26 -7.14 24.26 13.25
CA LEU A 26 -8.48 24.79 12.96
C LEU A 26 -8.63 26.29 13.31
N SER A 27 -7.80 26.80 14.23
CA SER A 27 -7.76 28.21 14.58
C SER A 27 -7.46 29.13 13.39
N THR A 28 -6.78 28.63 12.35
CA THR A 28 -6.48 29.43 11.14
C THR A 28 -7.70 29.68 10.26
N LEU A 29 -8.77 28.91 10.44
CA LEU A 29 -10.02 29.06 9.69
C LEU A 29 -11.03 30.01 10.37
N GLY A 30 -10.69 30.59 11.52
CA GLY A 30 -11.61 31.45 12.27
C GLY A 30 -12.84 30.70 12.82
N VAL A 31 -12.77 29.37 12.89
CA VAL A 31 -13.82 28.50 13.42
C VAL A 31 -13.48 28.04 14.83
N ASP A 32 -14.53 27.77 15.60
CA ASP A 32 -14.42 27.22 16.94
C ASP A 32 -13.95 25.76 16.87
N ALA A 33 -12.68 25.53 17.23
CA ALA A 33 -12.02 24.24 17.12
C ALA A 33 -12.67 23.15 17.98
N ASP A 34 -13.39 23.53 19.04
CA ASP A 34 -14.08 22.58 19.93
C ASP A 34 -15.43 22.11 19.35
N LYS A 35 -15.96 22.84 18.36
CA LYS A 35 -17.25 22.52 17.72
C LYS A 35 -17.11 21.76 16.41
N ILE A 36 -15.93 21.81 15.78
CA ILE A 36 -15.70 21.17 14.49
C ILE A 36 -14.70 20.03 14.68
N PRO A 37 -15.13 18.76 14.53
CA PRO A 37 -14.23 17.63 14.68
C PRO A 37 -13.16 17.65 13.58
N ARG A 38 -11.90 17.47 13.99
CA ARG A 38 -10.74 17.42 13.09
C ARG A 38 -10.76 16.20 12.16
N SER A 39 -11.49 15.16 12.51
CA SER A 39 -11.56 13.92 11.77
C SER A 39 -12.90 13.24 12.04
N ASN A 40 -13.40 12.51 11.05
CA ASN A 40 -14.48 11.54 11.24
C ASN A 40 -13.96 10.08 11.16
N LEU A 41 -12.63 9.88 11.19
CA LEU A 41 -11.99 8.58 11.27
C LEU A 41 -12.13 8.02 12.69
N MET A 42 -12.55 6.76 12.79
CA MET A 42 -12.52 6.02 14.05
C MET A 42 -11.56 4.86 13.90
N PHE A 43 -10.72 4.64 14.91
CA PHE A 43 -9.73 3.57 14.91
C PHE A 43 -9.97 2.60 16.07
N GLU A 44 -9.65 1.33 15.83
CA GLU A 44 -9.58 0.31 16.87
C GLU A 44 -8.17 -0.22 17.01
N THR A 45 -7.72 -0.40 18.24
CA THR A 45 -6.46 -1.06 18.53
C THR A 45 -6.67 -2.58 18.58
N LYS A 46 -5.93 -3.31 17.76
CA LYS A 46 -5.90 -4.77 17.78
C LYS A 46 -4.49 -5.27 18.08
N SER A 47 -4.38 -6.21 19.01
CA SER A 47 -3.12 -6.92 19.28
C SER A 47 -3.06 -8.17 18.42
N LEU A 48 -2.09 -8.24 17.51
CA LEU A 48 -1.96 -9.32 16.53
C LEU A 48 -0.59 -10.00 16.63
N PRO A 49 -0.53 -11.32 16.38
CA PRO A 49 0.73 -12.04 16.35
C PRO A 49 1.51 -11.70 15.07
N ILE A 50 2.73 -11.18 15.25
CA ILE A 50 3.72 -11.04 14.18
C ILE A 50 4.45 -12.38 14.02
N LYS A 51 4.50 -12.86 12.78
CA LYS A 51 5.16 -14.09 12.36
C LYS A 51 6.23 -13.79 11.33
N ASP A 52 7.36 -14.49 11.43
CA ASP A 52 8.38 -14.49 10.39
C ASP A 52 7.91 -15.34 9.20
N VAL A 53 7.97 -14.74 8.01
CA VAL A 53 7.55 -15.35 6.74
C VAL A 53 8.71 -16.09 6.04
N ARG A 54 9.95 -15.88 6.46
CA ARG A 54 11.13 -16.49 5.85
C ARG A 54 11.05 -18.02 5.93
N GLY A 55 11.33 -18.69 4.82
CA GLY A 55 11.18 -20.15 4.68
C GLY A 55 9.75 -20.63 4.37
N ARG A 56 8.74 -19.75 4.48
CA ARG A 56 7.32 -20.08 4.26
C ARG A 56 6.64 -19.17 3.25
N MET A 57 7.42 -18.44 2.46
CA MET A 57 6.91 -17.46 1.49
C MET A 57 5.93 -18.08 0.48
N HIS A 58 6.09 -19.36 0.15
CA HIS A 58 5.22 -20.11 -0.75
C HIS A 58 3.83 -20.41 -0.17
N GLU A 59 3.62 -20.23 1.13
CA GLU A 59 2.33 -20.46 1.80
C GLU A 59 1.38 -19.26 1.66
N TYR A 60 1.84 -18.14 1.07
CA TYR A 60 1.08 -16.89 0.99
C TYR A 60 0.62 -16.62 -0.44
N ASN A 61 -0.67 -16.33 -0.61
CA ASN A 61 -1.32 -16.05 -1.88
C ASN A 61 -2.25 -14.84 -1.79
N LEU A 62 -2.65 -14.32 -2.96
CA LEU A 62 -3.47 -13.11 -3.04
C LEU A 62 -4.89 -13.32 -2.53
N ASP A 63 -5.49 -14.49 -2.72
CA ASP A 63 -6.89 -14.75 -2.35
C ASP A 63 -7.08 -14.82 -0.83
N ASP A 64 -6.16 -15.47 -0.13
CA ASP A 64 -6.27 -15.72 1.31
C ASP A 64 -5.71 -14.56 2.14
N GLN A 65 -4.59 -13.96 1.72
CA GLN A 65 -3.90 -12.93 2.51
C GLN A 65 -3.93 -11.54 1.89
N GLY A 66 -4.37 -11.38 0.64
CA GLY A 66 -4.30 -10.11 -0.07
C GLY A 66 -2.87 -9.69 -0.46
N PHE A 67 -1.88 -10.56 -0.26
CA PHE A 67 -0.49 -10.36 -0.68
C PHE A 67 0.18 -11.72 -0.93
N ALA A 68 1.19 -11.75 -1.80
CA ALA A 68 1.96 -12.94 -2.11
C ALA A 68 3.45 -12.62 -2.29
N PHE A 69 4.29 -13.65 -2.17
CA PHE A 69 5.71 -13.54 -2.46
C PHE A 69 6.02 -14.17 -3.81
N SER A 70 6.81 -13.48 -4.62
CA SER A 70 7.31 -14.03 -5.86
C SER A 70 8.72 -13.52 -6.14
N THR A 71 9.49 -14.31 -6.89
CA THR A 71 10.90 -14.01 -7.20
C THR A 71 11.05 -13.89 -8.71
N HIS A 72 11.61 -12.77 -9.16
CA HIS A 72 11.96 -12.57 -10.55
C HIS A 72 13.46 -12.32 -10.66
N SER A 73 14.17 -13.13 -11.46
CA SER A 73 15.59 -12.93 -11.73
C SER A 73 15.77 -11.90 -12.83
N LEU A 74 16.44 -10.79 -12.53
CA LEU A 74 16.84 -9.83 -13.56
C LEU A 74 18.02 -10.37 -14.37
N SER A 75 18.14 -9.97 -15.62
CA SER A 75 19.29 -10.33 -16.46
C SER A 75 20.59 -9.72 -15.91
N GLY A 76 21.73 -10.36 -16.18
CA GLY A 76 23.01 -10.11 -15.50
C GLY A 76 23.62 -8.70 -15.61
N ASN A 77 23.06 -7.83 -16.46
CA ASN A 77 23.48 -6.43 -16.62
C ASN A 77 22.45 -5.45 -16.03
N ALA A 78 21.57 -5.89 -15.13
CA ALA A 78 20.58 -5.02 -14.54
C ALA A 78 21.23 -3.96 -13.64
N ASP A 79 21.14 -2.69 -14.05
CA ASP A 79 21.54 -1.56 -13.22
C ASP A 79 20.32 -0.80 -12.73
N LEU A 80 19.86 -1.15 -11.53
CA LEU A 80 18.74 -0.47 -10.89
C LEU A 80 19.10 0.95 -10.42
N LYS A 81 20.37 1.37 -10.46
CA LYS A 81 20.76 2.76 -10.15
C LYS A 81 20.69 3.65 -11.38
N ASP A 82 20.73 3.09 -12.58
CA ASP A 82 20.52 3.84 -13.81
C ASP A 82 19.02 4.08 -14.05
N ARG A 83 18.63 5.35 -14.01
CA ARG A 83 17.25 5.77 -14.29
C ARG A 83 16.79 5.33 -15.68
N ALA A 84 17.65 5.42 -16.69
CA ALA A 84 17.28 5.07 -18.07
C ALA A 84 17.01 3.57 -18.18
N TYR A 85 17.82 2.72 -17.56
CA TYR A 85 17.55 1.29 -17.45
C TYR A 85 16.24 1.00 -16.69
N VAL A 86 16.00 1.70 -15.57
CA VAL A 86 14.78 1.51 -14.77
C VAL A 86 13.52 1.79 -15.60
N GLU A 87 13.50 2.94 -16.31
CA GLU A 87 12.35 3.36 -17.12
C GLU A 87 12.15 2.47 -18.36
N SER A 88 13.24 2.14 -19.08
CA SER A 88 13.16 1.45 -20.36
C SER A 88 13.04 -0.07 -20.26
N SER A 89 13.56 -0.67 -19.18
CA SER A 89 13.71 -2.13 -19.07
C SER A 89 13.04 -2.69 -17.83
N TYR A 90 13.38 -2.19 -16.64
CA TYR A 90 12.86 -2.77 -15.39
C TYR A 90 11.35 -2.59 -15.22
N ILE A 91 10.83 -1.37 -15.42
CA ILE A 91 9.41 -1.08 -15.21
C ILE A 91 8.51 -1.90 -16.16
N PRO A 92 8.77 -1.96 -17.48
CA PRO A 92 8.00 -2.82 -18.38
C PRO A 92 8.07 -4.30 -17.98
N LEU A 93 9.28 -4.80 -17.68
CA LEU A 93 9.51 -6.19 -17.30
C LEU A 93 8.74 -6.58 -16.03
N MET A 94 8.76 -5.73 -15.00
CA MET A 94 7.96 -5.94 -13.78
C MET A 94 6.46 -5.83 -14.03
N GLY A 95 6.04 -4.94 -14.95
CA GLY A 95 4.65 -4.85 -15.37
C GLY A 95 4.15 -6.16 -15.97
N ASP A 96 4.92 -6.75 -16.89
CA ASP A 96 4.55 -8.02 -17.53
C ASP A 96 4.61 -9.18 -16.54
N PHE A 97 5.63 -9.23 -15.68
CA PHE A 97 5.71 -10.19 -14.60
C PHE A 97 4.50 -10.15 -13.67
N VAL A 98 4.04 -8.96 -13.25
CA VAL A 98 2.87 -8.83 -12.38
C VAL A 98 1.62 -9.34 -13.08
N LYS A 99 1.41 -9.00 -14.36
CA LYS A 99 0.25 -9.48 -15.14
C LYS A 99 0.24 -10.99 -15.29
N GLU A 100 1.40 -11.60 -15.56
CA GLU A 100 1.54 -13.05 -15.64
C GLU A 100 1.26 -13.68 -14.27
N PHE A 101 1.84 -13.11 -13.20
CA PHE A 101 1.68 -13.62 -11.84
C PHE A 101 0.22 -13.62 -11.35
N ILE A 102 -0.58 -12.64 -11.76
CA ILE A 102 -2.01 -12.55 -11.41
C ILE A 102 -2.93 -13.17 -12.48
N GLU A 103 -2.35 -13.78 -13.52
CA GLU A 103 -3.08 -14.39 -14.65
C GLU A 103 -4.02 -13.41 -15.40
N GLU A 104 -3.71 -12.11 -15.38
CA GLU A 104 -4.51 -11.07 -16.05
C GLU A 104 -3.67 -10.20 -17.01
N PRO A 105 -3.47 -10.65 -18.26
CA PRO A 105 -2.71 -9.92 -19.27
C PRO A 105 -3.26 -8.52 -19.60
N SER A 106 -4.56 -8.31 -19.35
CA SER A 106 -5.25 -7.04 -19.60
C SER A 106 -5.10 -6.01 -18.47
N ALA A 107 -4.51 -6.41 -17.34
CA ALA A 107 -4.36 -5.55 -16.18
C ALA A 107 -3.46 -4.35 -16.47
N ARG A 108 -3.79 -3.21 -15.85
CA ARG A 108 -2.98 -2.00 -15.91
C ARG A 108 -1.99 -1.99 -14.75
N THR A 109 -0.72 -1.80 -15.06
CA THR A 109 0.36 -1.76 -14.07
C THR A 109 0.88 -0.34 -13.92
N PHE A 110 1.09 0.10 -12.67
CA PHE A 110 1.68 1.39 -12.34
C PHE A 110 2.88 1.20 -11.43
N CYS A 111 4.03 1.76 -11.79
CA CYS A 111 5.23 1.74 -10.96
C CYS A 111 5.34 3.04 -10.15
N PHE A 112 5.54 2.92 -8.85
CA PHE A 112 5.84 4.03 -7.94
C PHE A 112 7.31 3.95 -7.55
N ASP A 113 8.17 4.54 -8.37
CA ASP A 113 9.61 4.54 -8.18
C ASP A 113 10.13 5.95 -7.88
N ILE A 114 10.81 6.13 -6.74
CA ILE A 114 11.39 7.42 -6.32
C ILE A 114 12.50 7.91 -7.27
N ARG A 115 13.11 7.03 -8.06
CA ARG A 115 14.17 7.40 -9.03
C ARG A 115 13.60 8.02 -10.30
N VAL A 116 12.33 7.73 -10.59
CA VAL A 116 11.62 8.12 -11.81
C VAL A 116 10.72 9.34 -11.58
N ARG A 117 10.41 9.66 -10.31
CA ARG A 117 9.53 10.77 -9.92
C ARG A 117 10.27 12.02 -9.48
#